data_AF-A0A954XVS0-F1
#
_entry.id   AF-A0A954XVS0-F1
#
_cell.length_a   1.000
_cell.length_b   1.000
_cell.length_c   1.000
_cell.angle_alpha   90.00
_cell.angle_beta   90.00
_cell.angle_gamma   90.00
#
_symmetry.space_group_name_H-M   'P 1'
#
loop_
_entity.id
_entity.type
_entity.pdbx_description
1 polymer ?
#
loop_
_entity_poly.entity_id
_entity_poly.type
_entity_poly.pdbx_seq_one_letter_code
_entity_poly.pdbx_strand_id
1 'polypeptide(L)' 'MCGEPIDEPVVAQGPLVMNTMQEIRQAVLDWRHGKMGRLS' A
#
# COMPACT_ATOMS: atom_id res chain seq x y z
N MET A 1 18.70 -4.70 14.09
CA MET A 1 17.28 -4.79 13.72
C MET A 1 17.03 -6.18 13.16
N CYS A 2 16.28 -7.01 13.88
CA CYS A 2 15.68 -8.22 13.31
C CYS A 2 14.22 -8.19 13.75
N GLY A 3 13.33 -8.00 12.79
CA GLY A 3 11.91 -8.29 12.95
C GLY A 3 11.65 -9.71 12.46
N GLU A 4 10.70 -10.40 13.08
CA GLU A 4 10.19 -11.66 12.56
C GLU A 4 9.51 -11.41 11.21
N PRO A 5 9.80 -12.22 10.16
CA PRO A 5 9.12 -12.09 8.88
C PRO A 5 7.61 -12.23 9.05
N ILE A 6 6.85 -11.33 8.43
CA ILE A 6 5.42 -11.53 8.25
C ILE A 6 5.25 -12.43 7.02
N ASP A 7 4.79 -13.66 7.20
CA ASP A 7 4.60 -14.66 6.12
C ASP A 7 3.39 -14.33 5.23
N GLU A 8 3.24 -13.06 4.87
CA GLU A 8 2.16 -12.55 4.05
C GLU A 8 2.67 -12.21 2.64
N PRO A 9 1.83 -12.34 1.60
CA PRO A 9 2.18 -11.85 0.28
C PRO A 9 2.48 -10.35 0.32
N VAL A 10 3.54 -9.95 -0.40
CA VAL A 10 3.94 -8.55 -0.57
C VAL A 10 3.83 -8.18 -2.03
N VAL A 11 3.02 -7.17 -2.33
CA VAL A 11 2.82 -6.63 -3.67
C VAL A 11 3.07 -5.13 -3.61
N ALA A 12 3.97 -4.64 -4.45
CA ALA A 12 4.38 -3.23 -4.46
C ALA A 12 4.19 -2.59 -5.85
N GLN A 13 3.68 -1.35 -5.87
CA GLN A 13 3.59 -0.53 -7.07
C GLN A 13 3.84 0.94 -6.74
N GLY A 14 5.03 1.44 -7.11
CA GLY A 14 5.42 2.81 -6.81
C GLY A 14 5.43 3.07 -5.29
N PRO A 15 4.72 4.10 -4.78
CA PRO A 15 4.69 4.43 -3.36
C PRO A 15 3.74 3.55 -2.53
N LEU A 16 3.12 2.52 -3.11
CA LEU A 16 2.08 1.72 -2.47
C LEU A 16 2.54 0.27 -2.30
N VAL A 17 2.30 -0.30 -1.11
CA VAL A 17 2.56 -1.70 -0.76
C VAL A 17 1.31 -2.28 -0.12
N MET A 18 0.86 -3.44 -0.59
CA MET A 18 -0.33 -4.18 -0.14
C MET A 18 -0.10 -5.69 -0.26
N ASN A 19 -1.08 -6.51 0.12
CA ASN A 19 -0.99 -7.96 0.00
C ASN A 19 -1.46 -8.48 -1.37
N THR A 20 -2.28 -7.72 -2.10
CA THR A 20 -2.82 -8.14 -3.41
C THR A 20 -2.82 -7.03 -4.46
N MET A 21 -2.85 -7.40 -5.75
CA MET A 21 -3.02 -6.44 -6.85
C MET A 21 -4.36 -5.71 -6.83
N GLN A 22 -5.41 -6.31 -6.24
CA GLN A 22 -6.71 -5.65 -6.10
C GLN A 22 -6.64 -4.48 -5.12
N GLU A 23 -5.97 -4.67 -3.99
CA GLU A 23 -5.73 -3.63 -3.00
C GLU A 23 -4.86 -2.51 -3.56
N ILE A 24 -3.81 -2.83 -4.34
CA ILE A 24 -3.02 -1.82 -5.06
C ILE A 24 -3.92 -0.97 -5.97
N ARG A 25 -4.80 -1.60 -6.76
CA ARG A 25 -5.70 -0.85 -7.66
C ARG A 25 -6.62 0.09 -6.87
N GLN A 26 -7.16 -0.37 -5.74
CA GLN A 26 -8.00 0.45 -4.87
C GLN A 26 -7.20 1.62 -4.26
N ALA A 27 -6.02 1.34 -3.74
CA ALA A 27 -5.14 2.35 -3.14
C ALA A 27 -4.72 3.41 -4.16
N VAL A 28 -4.49 3.04 -5.43
CA VAL A 28 -4.24 4.00 -6.51
C VAL A 28 -5.43 4.93 -6.73
N LEU A 29 -6.66 4.40 -6.72
CA LEU A 29 -7.87 5.23 -6.85
C LEU A 29 -8.03 6.18 -5.67
N ASP A 30 -7.82 5.71 -4.45
CA ASP A 30 -7.95 6.52 -3.24
C ASP A 30 -6.85 7.60 -3.16
N TRP A 31 -5.64 7.29 -3.60
CA TRP A 31 -4.55 8.26 -3.73
C TRP A 31 -4.89 9.34 -4.76
N ARG A 32 -5.39 8.96 -5.93
CA ARG A 32 -5.84 9.91 -6.96
C ARG A 32 -7.00 10.78 -6.51
N HIS A 33 -7.88 10.27 -5.65
CA HIS A 33 -8.98 11.01 -5.06
C HIS A 33 -8.57 11.85 -3.84
N GLY A 34 -7.29 11.89 -3.47
CA GLY A 34 -6.79 12.69 -2.34
C GLY A 34 -7.22 12.16 -0.97
N LYS A 35 -7.61 10.89 -0.86
CA LYS A 35 -8.09 10.30 0.40
C LYS A 35 -6.99 9.87 1.37
N MET A 36 -5.71 10.05 1.01
CA MET A 36 -4.56 9.61 1.83
C MET A 36 -4.19 10.59 2.96
N GLY A 37 -5.05 11.56 3.24
CA GLY A 37 -4.77 12.64 4.18
C GLY A 37 -3.81 13.70 3.62
N ARG A 38 -3.71 14.82 4.32
CA ARG A 38 -2.76 15.90 4.01
C ARG A 38 -1.92 16.15 5.24
N LEU A 39 -0.60 16.24 5.07
CA LEU A 39 0.29 16.79 6.09
C LEU A 39 0.10 18.31 6.08
N SER A 40 -0.25 18.88 7.22
CA SER A 40 -0.42 20.32 7.45
C SER A 40 0.59 20.82 8.47
#